data_AF-A0A5X7W9M8-F1
#
_entry.id   AF-A0A5X7W9M8-F1
#
_cell.length_a   1.000
_cell.length_b   1.000
_cell.length_c   1.000
_cell.angle_alpha   90.00
_cell.angle_beta   90.00
_cell.angle_gamma   90.00
#
_symmetry.space_group_name_H-M   'P 1'
#
loop_
_entity.id
_entity.type
_entity.pdbx_description
1 polymer ?
#
loop_
_entity_poly.entity_id
_entity_poly.type
_entity_poly.pdbx_seq_one_letter_code
_entity_poly.pdbx_strand_id
1 'polypeptide(L)' 'MKKLLLLIPFFLVACDASHDVDWYKKHDKERKATIEECKKNADELQKPDCKNAREADRQLFVHGKEDGEINSPKI' A
#
# COMPACT_ATOMS: atom_id res chain seq x y z
N MET A 1 49.53 -3.12 -0.50
CA MET A 1 48.51 -2.28 0.20
C MET A 1 47.31 -2.05 -0.72
N LYS A 2 46.42 -3.03 -0.87
CA LYS A 2 45.20 -2.89 -1.69
C LYS A 2 44.07 -2.49 -0.73
N LYS A 3 43.73 -1.20 -0.72
CA LYS A 3 42.63 -0.67 0.11
C LYS A 3 41.33 -1.30 -0.37
N LEU A 4 40.77 -2.21 0.43
CA LEU A 4 39.46 -2.79 0.19
C LEU A 4 38.43 -1.71 0.56
N LEU A 5 37.97 -0.97 -0.44
CA LEU A 5 36.84 -0.04 -0.32
C LEU A 5 35.56 -0.87 -0.17
N LEU A 6 35.12 -1.09 1.07
CA LEU A 6 33.81 -1.62 1.37
C LEU A 6 32.76 -0.56 0.99
N LEU A 7 32.17 -0.71 -0.19
CA LEU A 7 30.95 0.00 -0.57
C LEU A 7 29.80 -0.61 0.24
N ILE A 8 29.45 0.04 1.36
CA ILE A 8 28.28 -0.30 2.15
C ILE A 8 27.07 0.22 1.35
N PRO A 9 26.19 -0.65 0.81
CA PRO A 9 24.95 -0.18 0.24
C PRO A 9 24.10 0.38 1.38
N PHE A 10 23.81 1.68 1.32
CA PHE A 10 22.72 2.28 2.08
C PHE A 10 21.43 1.60 1.60
N PHE A 11 21.02 0.52 2.26
CA PHE A 11 19.64 0.10 2.24
C PHE A 11 18.86 1.26 2.87
N LEU A 12 18.23 2.08 2.01
CA LEU A 12 17.22 3.02 2.43
C LEU A 12 16.10 2.19 3.05
N VAL A 13 16.17 1.98 4.36
CA VAL A 13 15.02 1.54 5.14
C VAL A 13 14.09 2.73 5.10
N ALA A 14 13.17 2.73 4.13
CA ALA A 14 12.12 3.73 4.04
C ALA A 14 11.28 3.58 5.31
N CYS A 15 11.57 4.41 6.30
CA CYS A 15 10.70 4.65 7.44
C CYS A 15 9.60 5.60 6.94
N ASP A 16 8.83 5.13 5.95
CA ASP A 16 7.70 5.89 5.46
C ASP A 16 6.61 5.82 6.53
N ALA A 17 6.07 6.99 6.88
CA ALA A 17 4.90 7.04 7.73
C ALA A 17 3.74 6.42 6.96
N SER A 18 3.02 5.49 7.59
CA SER A 18 1.89 4.83 6.94
C SER A 18 0.84 5.83 6.50
N HIS A 19 0.27 5.62 5.32
CA HIS A 19 -0.84 6.43 4.81
C HIS A 19 -2.17 6.01 5.46
N ASP A 20 -3.06 6.97 5.66
CA ASP A 20 -4.40 6.71 6.18
C ASP A 20 -5.36 6.16 5.11
N VAL A 21 -6.56 5.78 5.55
CA VAL A 21 -7.60 5.21 4.69
C VAL A 21 -8.04 6.20 3.59
N ASP A 22 -8.17 7.48 3.91
CA ASP A 22 -8.69 8.48 2.97
C ASP A 22 -7.68 8.82 1.87
N TRP A 23 -6.39 8.77 2.19
CA TRP A 23 -5.32 8.81 1.20
C TRP A 23 -5.46 7.64 0.21
N TYR A 24 -5.60 6.41 0.71
CA TYR A 24 -5.73 5.23 -0.15
C TYR A 24 -7.00 5.22 -1.01
N LYS A 25 -8.08 5.90 -0.60
CA LYS A 25 -9.26 6.08 -1.47
C LYS A 25 -8.94 6.88 -2.73
N LYS A 26 -8.13 7.93 -2.58
CA LYS A 26 -7.73 8.86 -3.66
C LYS A 26 -6.57 8.33 -4.51
N HIS A 27 -5.79 7.39 -3.98
CA HIS A 27 -4.59 6.83 -4.60
C HIS A 27 -4.81 5.37 -5.05
N ASP A 28 -5.50 5.19 -6.17
CA ASP A 28 -5.93 3.87 -6.66
C ASP A 28 -4.78 2.91 -6.97
N LYS A 29 -3.72 3.43 -7.60
CA LYS A 29 -2.57 2.63 -8.03
C LYS A 29 -1.81 2.11 -6.81
N GLU A 30 -1.56 3.00 -5.86
CA GLU A 30 -0.85 2.71 -4.63
C GLU A 30 -1.68 1.78 -3.74
N ARG A 31 -2.99 2.00 -3.61
CA ARG A 31 -3.88 1.07 -2.89
C ARG A 31 -3.80 -0.35 -3.44
N LYS A 32 -3.93 -0.50 -4.77
CA LYS A 32 -3.86 -1.82 -5.41
C LYS A 32 -2.49 -2.47 -5.23
N ALA A 33 -1.41 -1.71 -5.42
CA ALA A 33 -0.05 -2.22 -5.22
C ALA A 33 0.20 -2.65 -3.77
N THR A 34 -0.22 -1.85 -2.79
CA THR A 34 -0.13 -2.20 -1.36
C THR A 34 -0.95 -3.45 -1.05
N ILE A 35 -2.15 -3.62 -1.61
CA ILE A 35 -2.96 -4.84 -1.43
C ILE A 35 -2.31 -6.08 -2.04
N GLU A 36 -1.59 -5.96 -3.16
CA GLU A 36 -0.81 -7.08 -3.67
C GLU A 36 0.40 -7.39 -2.79
N GLU A 37 1.06 -6.37 -2.23
CA GLU A 37 2.14 -6.56 -1.25
C GLU A 37 1.65 -7.29 0.00
N CYS A 38 0.48 -6.90 0.52
CA CYS A 38 -0.18 -7.53 1.66
C CYS A 38 -0.31 -9.06 1.54
N LYS A 39 -0.49 -9.57 0.30
CA LYS A 39 -0.74 -11.00 0.05
C LYS A 39 0.54 -11.84 0.08
N LYS A 40 1.71 -11.21 0.04
CA LYS A 40 2.98 -11.94 -0.07
C LYS A 40 3.29 -12.75 1.19
N ASN A 41 3.06 -12.20 2.38
CA ASN A 41 3.32 -12.88 3.66
C ASN A 41 2.31 -12.44 4.73
N ALA A 42 2.07 -13.31 5.73
CA ALA A 42 1.13 -13.03 6.81
C ALA A 42 1.49 -11.80 7.66
N ASP A 43 2.79 -11.50 7.81
CA ASP A 43 3.27 -10.35 8.58
C ASP A 43 2.91 -9.02 7.91
N GLU A 44 2.87 -8.98 6.58
CA GLU A 44 2.48 -7.78 5.81
C GLU A 44 1.03 -7.39 6.10
N LEU A 45 0.15 -8.37 6.37
CA LEU A 45 -1.26 -8.12 6.71
C LEU A 45 -1.44 -7.31 7.99
N GLN A 46 -0.45 -7.35 8.89
CA GLN A 46 -0.52 -6.62 10.15
C GLN A 46 -0.01 -5.20 10.07
N LYS A 47 0.69 -4.84 8.97
CA LYS A 47 1.21 -3.49 8.77
C LYS A 47 0.08 -2.47 8.64
N PRO A 48 0.25 -1.25 9.17
CA PRO A 48 -0.77 -0.20 9.10
C PRO A 48 -1.23 0.10 7.67
N ASP A 49 -0.31 0.22 6.72
CA ASP A 49 -0.63 0.46 5.31
C ASP A 49 -1.51 -0.64 4.72
N CYS A 50 -1.24 -1.89 5.06
CA CYS A 50 -2.07 -2.98 4.58
C CYS A 50 -3.51 -2.90 5.13
N LYS A 51 -3.65 -2.58 6.41
CA LYS A 51 -4.97 -2.40 7.05
C LYS A 51 -5.72 -1.23 6.40
N ASN A 52 -5.04 -0.11 6.19
CA ASN A 52 -5.63 1.10 5.65
C ASN A 52 -6.00 0.95 4.17
N ALA A 53 -5.14 0.33 3.35
CA ALA A 53 -5.41 0.06 1.94
C ALA A 53 -6.59 -0.90 1.76
N ARG A 54 -6.66 -1.99 2.54
CA ARG A 54 -7.77 -2.95 2.48
C ARG A 54 -9.09 -2.35 2.96
N GLU A 55 -9.05 -1.51 3.99
CA GLU A 55 -10.23 -0.82 4.48
C GLU A 55 -10.75 0.20 3.46
N ALA A 56 -9.86 0.95 2.81
CA ALA A 56 -10.23 1.84 1.72
C ALA A 56 -10.88 1.07 0.57
N ASP A 57 -10.31 -0.08 0.18
CA ASP A 57 -10.85 -0.92 -0.89
C ASP A 57 -12.24 -1.46 -0.55
N ARG A 58 -12.43 -1.91 0.70
CA ARG A 58 -13.74 -2.34 1.22
C ARG A 58 -14.77 -1.21 1.19
N GLN A 59 -14.41 -0.02 1.66
CA GLN A 59 -15.33 1.12 1.66
C GLN A 59 -15.73 1.52 0.25
N LEU A 60 -14.77 1.55 -0.70
CA LEU A 60 -15.06 1.87 -2.10
C LEU A 60 -15.91 0.80 -2.77
N PHE A 61 -15.71 -0.47 -2.44
CA PHE A 61 -16.57 -1.56 -2.94
C PHE A 61 -18.03 -1.41 -2.46
N VAL A 62 -18.23 -1.02 -1.21
CA VAL A 62 -19.59 -0.87 -0.62
C VAL A 62 -20.26 0.43 -1.04
N HIS A 63 -19.52 1.54 -1.10
CA HIS A 63 -20.08 2.88 -1.27
C HIS A 63 -19.87 3.48 -2.66
N GLY A 64 -19.06 2.86 -3.51
CA GLY A 64 -18.60 3.45 -4.77
C GLY A 64 -17.52 4.52 -4.52
N LYS A 65 -16.97 5.04 -5.62
CA LYS A 65 -16.00 6.15 -5.63
C LYS A 65 -16.73 7.47 -5.92
N GLU A 66 -16.47 8.50 -5.13
CA GLU A 66 -17.10 9.84 -5.29
C GLU A 66 -16.60 10.61 -6.52
N ASP A 67 -15.50 10.15 -7.13
CA ASP A 67 -14.83 10.71 -8.32
C ASP A 67 -15.45 10.28 -9.66
N GLY A 68 -16.72 9.87 -9.66
CA GLY A 68 -17.51 9.67 -10.89
C GLY A 68 -17.31 8.34 -11.60
N GLU A 69 -16.49 7.44 -11.06
CA GLU A 69 -16.36 6.07 -11.57
C GLU A 69 -17.09 5.09 -10.65
N ILE A 70 -18.40 4.96 -10.88
CA ILE A 70 -19.27 4.02 -10.17
C ILE A 70 -18.93 2.60 -10.63
N ASN A 71 -17.87 2.02 -10.09
CA ASN A 71 -17.57 0.60 -10.25
C ASN A 71 -18.33 -0.19 -9.19
N SER A 72 -19.67 -0.20 -9.29
CA SER A 72 -20.48 -1.17 -8.56
C SER A 72 -20.05 -2.59 -8.98
N PRO A 73 -19.98 -3.55 -8.05
CA PRO A 73 -19.72 -4.94 -8.39
C PRO A 73 -20.85 -5.47 -9.25
N LYS A 74 -20.53 -6.04 -10.41
CA LYS A 74 -21.50 -6.87 -11.15
C LYS A 74 -21.67 -8.17 -10.36
N ILE A 75 -22.85 -8.33 -9.76
CA ILE A 75 -23.32 -9.60 -9.17
C ILE A 75 -23.41 -10.65 -10.28
#